data_AF-A0A969BXQ2-F1
#
_entry.id   AF-A0A969BXQ2-F1
#
_cell.length_a   1.000
_cell.length_b   1.000
_cell.length_c   1.000
_cell.angle_alpha   90.00
_cell.angle_beta   90.00
_cell.angle_gamma   90.00
#
_symmetry.space_group_name_H-M   'P 1'
#
loop_
_entity.id
_entity.type
_entity.pdbx_description
1 polymer ?
#
loop_
_entity_poly.entity_id
_entity_poly.type
_entity_poly.pdbx_seq_one_letter_code
_entity_poly.pdbx_strand_id
1 'polypeptide(L)'
;MVVAQPAKPISTPIAVTLTRLVALLEEDATDEYGQLQPTQAAFRRAMQLVVEAYDSMGDRFQKASVSTDDQGGIRMTWNRLDGDGEVRLVCPGQMDQEAYIYHELASEYKVERDVTGVILGQWLEWLNQV
;
A
#
# COMPACT_ATOMS: atom_id res chain seq x y z
N MET A 1 23.19 -24.61 28.63
CA MET A 1 22.34 -25.03 27.50
C MET A 1 21.64 -23.77 27.01
N VAL A 2 22.12 -23.18 25.90
CA VAL A 2 21.49 -21.98 25.32
C VAL A 2 20.39 -22.47 24.39
N VAL A 3 19.15 -22.18 24.74
CA VAL A 3 17.99 -22.48 23.87
C VAL A 3 18.06 -21.52 22.70
N ALA A 4 18.35 -22.04 21.51
CA ALA A 4 18.23 -21.27 20.28
C ALA A 4 16.75 -20.89 20.10
N GLN A 5 16.47 -19.59 20.05
CA GLN A 5 15.14 -19.12 19.67
C GLN A 5 14.88 -19.54 18.21
N PRO A 6 13.67 -20.02 17.88
CA PRO A 6 13.33 -20.32 16.49
C PRO A 6 13.43 -19.03 15.67
N ALA A 7 14.14 -19.09 14.55
CA ALA A 7 14.26 -17.97 13.63
C ALA A 7 12.86 -17.51 13.21
N LYS A 8 12.55 -16.22 13.43
CA LYS A 8 11.32 -15.60 12.96
C LYS A 8 11.24 -15.82 11.43
N PRO A 9 10.16 -16.37 10.87
CA PRO A 9 10.07 -16.56 9.42
C PRO A 9 10.27 -15.21 8.73
N ILE A 10 11.18 -15.18 7.75
CA ILE A 10 11.42 -14.00 6.92
C ILE A 10 10.18 -13.83 6.06
N SER A 11 9.28 -12.93 6.47
CA SER A 11 8.07 -12.61 5.70
C SER A 11 8.46 -11.84 4.44
N THR A 12 7.96 -12.27 3.28
CA THR A 12 8.21 -11.58 2.02
C THR A 12 7.58 -10.18 2.05
N PRO A 13 8.09 -9.20 1.28
CA PRO A 13 7.55 -7.84 1.29
C PRO A 13 6.05 -7.76 0.95
N ILE A 14 5.59 -8.61 0.03
CA ILE A 14 4.17 -8.74 -0.30
C ILE A 14 3.37 -9.29 0.88
N ALA A 15 3.84 -10.35 1.55
CA ALA A 15 3.15 -10.92 2.70
C ALA A 15 2.99 -9.89 3.82
N VAL A 16 4.02 -9.08 4.10
CA VAL A 16 3.93 -7.95 5.04
C VAL A 16 2.83 -6.95 4.64
N THR A 17 2.75 -6.61 3.36
CA THR A 17 1.76 -5.66 2.84
C THR A 17 0.34 -6.21 2.94
N LEU A 18 0.14 -7.47 2.57
CA LEU A 18 -1.15 -8.16 2.65
C LEU A 18 -1.62 -8.32 4.10
N THR A 19 -0.73 -8.70 5.02
CA THR A 19 -1.03 -8.77 6.45
C THR A 19 -1.46 -7.40 6.99
N ARG A 20 -0.79 -6.32 6.59
CA ARG A 20 -1.17 -4.95 7.00
C ARG A 20 -2.54 -4.55 6.46
N LEU A 21 -2.87 -4.90 5.22
CA LEU A 21 -4.21 -4.66 4.67
C LEU A 21 -5.28 -5.41 5.46
N VAL A 22 -5.06 -6.70 5.75
CA VAL A 22 -6.01 -7.52 6.52
C VAL A 22 -6.17 -6.99 7.94
N ALA A 23 -5.09 -6.54 8.59
CA ALA A 23 -5.14 -5.97 9.93
C ALA A 23 -6.08 -4.75 10.04
N LEU A 24 -6.25 -3.96 8.96
CA LEU A 24 -7.21 -2.85 8.98
C LEU A 24 -8.66 -3.31 9.14
N LEU A 25 -9.00 -4.55 8.76
CA LEU A 25 -10.34 -5.12 8.95
C LEU A 25 -10.59 -5.54 10.42
N GLU A 26 -9.53 -5.66 11.20
CA GLU A 26 -9.58 -5.97 12.64
C GLU A 26 -9.69 -4.69 13.48
N GLU A 27 -9.62 -3.52 12.83
CA GLU A 27 -9.98 -2.19 13.31
C GLU A 27 -11.24 -2.18 14.19
N ASP A 28 -11.33 -1.32 15.21
CA ASP A 28 -12.64 -0.82 15.65
C ASP A 28 -13.34 -0.14 14.46
N ALA A 29 -14.67 -0.11 14.42
CA ALA A 29 -15.37 0.45 13.27
C ALA A 29 -15.09 1.96 13.08
N THR A 30 -15.10 2.71 14.19
CA THR A 30 -14.98 4.16 14.22
C THR A 30 -14.36 4.63 15.55
N ASP A 31 -13.70 5.79 15.53
CA ASP A 31 -13.28 6.53 16.72
C ASP A 31 -13.82 7.98 16.70
N GLU A 32 -13.23 8.87 17.50
CA GLU A 32 -13.61 10.30 17.54
C GLU A 32 -13.22 11.08 16.28
N TYR A 33 -12.35 10.53 15.42
CA TYR A 33 -11.85 11.15 14.19
C TYR A 33 -12.49 10.59 12.92
N GLY A 34 -13.22 9.47 13.00
CA GLY A 34 -14.01 8.95 11.88
C GLY A 34 -13.97 7.43 11.78
N GLN A 35 -14.03 6.94 10.55
CA GLN A 35 -14.01 5.51 10.26
C GLN A 35 -12.57 4.96 10.30
N LEU A 36 -12.34 3.85 11.02
CA LEU A 36 -11.02 3.21 11.12
C LEU A 36 -10.90 1.97 10.23
N GLN A 37 -11.98 1.21 10.06
CA GLN A 37 -12.03 0.09 9.12
C GLN A 37 -12.18 0.58 7.68
N PRO A 38 -11.55 -0.06 6.70
CA PRO A 38 -11.75 0.30 5.31
C PRO A 38 -13.15 -0.09 4.86
N THR A 39 -13.71 0.68 3.93
CA THR A 39 -14.88 0.21 3.18
C THR A 39 -14.53 -1.04 2.38
N GLN A 40 -15.53 -1.89 2.13
CA GLN A 40 -15.31 -3.09 1.32
C GLN A 40 -14.83 -2.77 -0.11
N ALA A 41 -15.27 -1.64 -0.68
CA ALA A 41 -14.85 -1.20 -2.01
C ALA A 41 -13.36 -0.82 -2.02
N ALA A 42 -12.92 0.00 -1.06
CA ALA A 42 -11.51 0.39 -0.92
C ALA A 42 -10.62 -0.83 -0.69
N PHE A 43 -11.02 -1.75 0.20
CA PHE A 43 -10.27 -2.97 0.50
C PHE A 43 -10.09 -3.86 -0.72
N ARG A 44 -11.18 -4.17 -1.45
CA ARG A 44 -11.11 -5.01 -2.66
C ARG A 44 -10.22 -4.38 -3.73
N ARG A 45 -10.35 -3.08 -3.95
CA ARG A 45 -9.57 -2.35 -4.95
C ARG A 45 -8.08 -2.34 -4.60
N ALA A 46 -7.73 -2.02 -3.35
CA ALA A 46 -6.34 -2.04 -2.88
C ALA A 46 -5.73 -3.44 -2.99
N MET A 47 -6.48 -4.47 -2.58
CA MET A 47 -6.04 -5.87 -2.68
C MET A 47 -5.75 -6.28 -4.11
N GLN A 48 -6.67 -5.97 -5.04
CA GLN A 48 -6.52 -6.28 -6.45
C GLN A 48 -5.27 -5.62 -7.04
N LEU A 49 -5.12 -4.31 -6.88
CA LEU A 49 -4.00 -3.55 -7.45
C LEU A 49 -2.64 -4.03 -6.93
N VAL A 50 -2.57 -4.38 -5.64
CA VAL A 50 -1.35 -4.87 -4.98
C VAL A 50 -0.95 -6.25 -5.49
N VAL A 51 -1.92 -7.16 -5.63
CA VAL A 51 -1.66 -8.51 -6.17
C VAL A 51 -1.24 -8.42 -7.64
N GLU A 52 -1.94 -7.64 -8.46
CA GLU A 52 -1.58 -7.43 -9.87
C GLU A 52 -0.18 -6.81 -10.02
N ALA A 53 0.16 -5.81 -9.19
CA ALA A 53 1.50 -5.22 -9.18
C ALA A 53 2.55 -6.26 -8.78
N TYR A 54 2.30 -7.07 -7.74
CA TYR A 54 3.19 -8.15 -7.33
C TYR A 54 3.38 -9.20 -8.42
N ASP A 55 2.32 -9.63 -9.10
CA ASP A 55 2.39 -10.60 -10.20
C ASP A 55 3.30 -10.12 -11.33
N SER A 56 3.36 -8.81 -11.58
CA SER A 56 4.27 -8.20 -12.57
C SER A 56 5.72 -8.02 -12.07
N MET A 57 5.91 -7.71 -10.78
CA MET A 57 7.22 -7.35 -10.22
C MET A 57 7.99 -8.53 -9.64
N GLY A 58 7.28 -9.53 -9.09
CA GLY A 58 7.83 -10.61 -8.29
C GLY A 58 8.58 -10.10 -7.05
N ASP A 59 9.77 -10.65 -6.81
CA ASP A 59 10.60 -10.34 -5.64
C ASP A 59 11.11 -8.89 -5.57
N ARG A 60 10.93 -8.11 -6.64
CA ARG A 60 11.25 -6.67 -6.67
C ARG A 60 10.19 -5.82 -5.96
N PHE A 61 9.04 -6.40 -5.63
CA PHE A 61 7.98 -5.71 -4.91
C PHE A 61 8.46 -5.34 -3.49
N GLN A 62 8.28 -4.09 -3.11
CA GLN A 62 8.63 -3.61 -1.77
C GLN A 62 7.40 -3.56 -0.85
N LYS A 63 7.64 -3.65 0.46
CA LYS A 63 6.57 -3.60 1.46
C LYS A 63 5.98 -2.19 1.55
N ALA A 64 4.67 -2.08 1.60
CA ALA A 64 3.97 -0.81 1.81
C ALA A 64 3.65 -0.58 3.29
N SER A 65 3.66 0.68 3.72
CA SER A 65 2.84 1.10 4.85
C SER A 65 1.38 1.24 4.40
N VAL A 66 0.43 0.99 5.30
CA VAL A 66 -1.01 0.95 4.98
C VAL A 66 -1.77 1.65 6.10
N SER A 67 -2.77 2.45 5.77
CA SER A 67 -3.64 3.15 6.71
C SER A 67 -5.01 3.40 6.11
N THR A 68 -6.03 3.56 6.95
CA THR A 68 -7.35 4.04 6.57
C THR A 68 -7.44 5.57 6.70
N ASP A 69 -8.25 6.24 5.89
CA ASP A 69 -8.70 7.63 6.12
C ASP A 69 -10.01 7.69 6.92
N ASP A 70 -10.48 8.90 7.25
CA ASP A 70 -11.68 9.14 8.07
C ASP A 70 -13.00 8.69 7.41
N GLN A 71 -12.95 8.32 6.13
CA GLN A 71 -14.09 7.85 5.31
C GLN A 71 -13.95 6.37 4.90
N GLY A 72 -13.02 5.63 5.49
CA GLY A 72 -12.81 4.22 5.16
C GLY A 72 -12.07 3.99 3.84
N GLY A 73 -11.44 5.01 3.26
CA GLY A 73 -10.50 4.85 2.15
C GLY A 73 -9.16 4.29 2.60
N ILE A 74 -8.44 3.63 1.70
CA ILE A 74 -7.11 3.05 1.98
C ILE A 74 -6.04 3.90 1.32
N ARG A 75 -5.02 4.25 2.10
CA ARG A 75 -3.76 4.82 1.62
C ARG A 75 -2.62 3.84 1.85
N MET A 76 -1.90 3.52 0.79
CA MET A 76 -0.69 2.71 0.82
C MET A 76 0.51 3.55 0.40
N THR A 77 1.60 3.51 1.16
CA THR A 77 2.79 4.33 0.88
C THR A 77 4.05 3.48 0.84
N TRP A 78 4.82 3.66 -0.23
CA TRP A 78 6.18 3.15 -0.43
C TRP A 78 7.13 4.34 -0.41
N ASN A 79 8.16 4.28 0.42
CA ASN A 79 9.15 5.35 0.57
C ASN A 79 10.51 4.85 0.11
N ARG A 80 11.31 5.74 -0.49
CA ARG A 80 12.75 5.50 -0.62
C ARG A 80 13.40 5.46 0.76
N LEU A 81 14.53 4.75 0.84
CA LEU A 81 15.31 4.66 2.07
C LEU A 81 16.03 5.97 2.41
N ASP A 82 16.39 6.77 1.41
CA ASP A 82 17.01 8.09 1.57
C ASP A 82 16.01 9.19 1.94
N GLY A 83 14.71 8.94 1.79
CA GLY A 83 13.62 9.86 2.13
C GLY A 83 13.26 10.87 1.04
N ASP A 84 13.94 10.83 -0.11
CA ASP A 84 13.77 11.84 -1.17
C ASP A 84 12.67 11.49 -2.19
N GLY A 85 11.86 10.46 -1.93
CA GLY A 85 10.75 10.11 -2.81
C GLY A 85 9.86 9.02 -2.29
N GLU A 86 8.65 8.97 -2.84
CA GLU A 86 7.61 8.03 -2.45
C GLU A 86 6.62 7.78 -3.60
N VAL A 87 5.90 6.67 -3.46
CA VAL A 87 4.70 6.36 -4.23
C VAL A 87 3.57 6.12 -3.23
N ARG A 88 2.43 6.76 -3.46
CA ARG A 88 1.20 6.55 -2.69
C ARG A 88 0.10 6.04 -3.60
N LEU A 89 -0.46 4.87 -3.29
CA LEU A 89 -1.74 4.44 -3.85
C LEU A 89 -2.85 4.87 -2.89
N VAL A 90 -3.86 5.56 -3.43
CA VAL A 90 -5.06 5.94 -2.68
C VAL A 90 -6.26 5.27 -3.32
N CYS A 91 -6.97 4.47 -2.52
CA CYS A 91 -8.23 3.81 -2.87
C CYS A 91 -9.35 4.41 -2.00
N PRO A 92 -10.08 5.42 -2.49
CA PRO A 92 -11.11 6.09 -1.71
C PRO A 92 -12.21 5.15 -1.22
N GLY A 93 -12.82 5.48 -0.08
CA GLY A 93 -13.95 4.73 0.48
C GLY A 93 -15.27 4.96 -0.27
N GLN A 94 -15.41 6.11 -0.91
CA GLN A 94 -16.62 6.50 -1.64
C GLN A 94 -16.56 6.01 -3.10
N MET A 95 -17.69 5.49 -3.61
CA MET A 95 -17.74 4.89 -4.95
C MET A 95 -17.67 5.90 -6.10
N ASP A 96 -17.96 7.18 -5.84
CA ASP A 96 -17.86 8.28 -6.79
C ASP A 96 -16.44 8.85 -6.91
N GLN A 97 -15.51 8.37 -6.07
CA GLN A 97 -14.11 8.77 -6.10
C GLN A 97 -13.23 7.69 -6.74
N GLU A 98 -12.43 8.12 -7.70
CA GLU A 98 -11.49 7.26 -8.41
C GLU A 98 -10.21 7.05 -7.60
N ALA A 99 -9.65 5.85 -7.70
CA ALA A 99 -8.32 5.62 -7.16
C ALA A 99 -7.29 6.43 -7.95
N TYR A 100 -6.21 6.83 -7.29
CA TYR A 100 -5.10 7.52 -7.93
C TYR A 100 -3.77 7.07 -7.33
N ILE A 101 -2.71 7.24 -8.11
CA ILE A 101 -1.34 7.06 -7.66
C ILE A 101 -0.69 8.44 -7.61
N TYR A 102 -0.25 8.85 -6.43
CA TYR A 102 0.66 9.99 -6.28
C TYR A 102 2.09 9.46 -6.27
N HIS A 103 3.00 10.16 -6.91
CA HIS A 103 4.42 9.87 -6.80
C HIS A 103 5.22 11.16 -6.78
N GLU A 104 6.28 11.19 -5.98
CA GLU A 104 7.20 12.33 -5.87
C GLU A 104 8.66 11.88 -5.80
N LEU A 105 9.53 12.73 -6.32
CA LEU A 105 10.98 12.63 -6.19
C LEU A 105 11.55 14.05 -6.07
N ALA A 106 12.23 14.32 -4.96
CA ALA A 106 12.79 15.62 -4.60
C ALA A 106 11.74 16.75 -4.63
N SER A 107 11.66 17.49 -5.74
CA SER A 107 10.73 18.63 -5.91
C SER A 107 9.68 18.41 -7.00
N GLU A 108 9.72 17.27 -7.67
CA GLU A 108 8.77 16.92 -8.72
C GLU A 108 7.75 15.92 -8.19
N TYR A 109 6.48 16.15 -8.51
CA TYR A 109 5.40 15.23 -8.19
C TYR A 109 4.43 15.12 -9.36
N LYS A 110 3.72 13.99 -9.43
CA LYS A 110 2.63 13.78 -10.37
C LYS A 110 1.57 12.85 -9.78
N VAL A 111 0.35 13.01 -10.30
CA VAL A 111 -0.79 12.16 -9.99
C VAL A 111 -1.19 11.42 -11.26
N GLU A 112 -1.26 10.09 -11.16
CA GLU A 112 -1.80 9.20 -12.17
C GLU A 112 -3.22 8.79 -11.79
N ARG A 113 -4.16 8.96 -12.73
CA ARG A 113 -5.58 8.64 -12.53
C ARG A 113 -6.00 7.37 -13.26
N ASP A 114 -5.26 6.96 -14.29
CA ASP A 114 -5.45 5.65 -14.90
C ASP A 114 -4.76 4.60 -14.02
N VAL A 115 -5.45 4.13 -12.99
CA VAL A 115 -4.86 3.22 -12.00
C VAL A 115 -5.12 1.76 -12.36
N THR A 116 -4.04 1.06 -12.68
CA THR A 116 -4.01 -0.41 -12.84
C THR A 116 -2.85 -0.99 -12.03
N GLY A 117 -2.87 -2.30 -11.73
CA GLY A 117 -1.74 -2.94 -11.06
C GLY A 117 -0.43 -2.84 -11.84
N VAL A 118 -0.50 -2.85 -13.18
CA VAL A 118 0.67 -2.66 -14.05
C VAL A 118 1.27 -1.26 -13.89
N ILE A 119 0.43 -0.22 -13.88
CA ILE A 119 0.87 1.17 -13.72
C ILE A 119 1.44 1.39 -12.30
N LEU A 120 0.83 0.79 -11.28
CA LEU A 120 1.41 0.78 -9.93
C LEU A 120 2.79 0.12 -9.93
N GLY A 121 2.92 -1.06 -10.54
CA GLY A 121 4.21 -1.76 -10.65
C GLY A 121 5.28 -0.92 -11.33
N GLN A 122 4.94 -0.20 -12.41
CA GLN A 122 5.86 0.72 -13.09
C GLN A 122 6.37 1.83 -12.19
N TRP A 123 5.49 2.47 -11.41
CA TRP A 123 5.92 3.52 -10.46
C TRP A 123 6.75 2.96 -9.30
N LEU A 124 6.45 1.75 -8.82
CA LEU A 124 7.26 1.09 -7.81
C LEU A 124 8.64 0.68 -8.34
N GLU A 125 8.73 0.24 -9.60
CA GLU A 125 10.02 0.01 -10.25
C GLU A 125 10.82 1.30 -10.42
N TRP A 126 10.17 2.37 -10.87
CA TRP A 126 10.79 3.70 -10.96
C TRP A 126 11.35 4.16 -9.61
N LEU A 127 10.59 3.98 -8.52
CA LEU A 127 11.02 4.31 -7.16
C LEU A 127 12.31 3.56 -6.75
N ASN A 128 12.49 2.33 -7.26
CA ASN A 128 13.62 1.45 -6.95
C ASN A 128 14.87 1.70 -7.82
N GLN A 129 14.74 2.34 -8.98
CA GLN A 129 15.82 2.46 -9.97
C GLN A 129 16.76 3.65 -9.73
N VAL A 130 16.34 4.63 -8.93
CA VAL A 130 17.09 5.87 -8.71
C VAL A 130 17.97 5.75 -7.46
#